data_AF-A0A5N9AFP9-F1
#
_entry.id   AF-A0A5N9AFP9-F1
#
_cell.length_a   1.000
_cell.length_b   1.000
_cell.length_c   1.000
_cell.angle_alpha   90.00
_cell.angle_beta   90.00
_cell.angle_gamma   90.00
#
_symmetry.space_group_name_H-M   'P 1'
#
loop_
_entity.id
_entity.type
_entity.pdbx_description
1 polymer ?
#
loop_
_entity_poly.entity_id
_entity_poly.type
_entity_poly.pdbx_seq_one_letter_code
_entity_poly.pdbx_strand_id
1 'polypeptide(L)'
;MTSKRKIGWQKYEDVLERQLKSPMMRIFLNQIIEAQQYSQADDNQEESYFDQEKGSNSKEEDLMLPIIPISDEFAQDAALVSNFDCWVGHTNFDITPSILKKLNETEGIEVLRLVSRYRFFIGVGRMFDFKNVRKNLENKLK
;
A
#
# COMPACT_ATOMS: atom_id res chain seq x y z
N MET A 1 -29.53 22.88 3.22
CA MET A 1 -28.58 22.70 4.34
C MET A 1 -27.26 22.21 3.76
N THR A 2 -26.26 23.08 3.61
CA THR A 2 -24.95 22.68 3.08
C THR A 2 -24.13 22.07 4.22
N SER A 3 -24.14 20.75 4.35
CA SER A 3 -23.35 20.04 5.37
C SER A 3 -21.86 20.33 5.16
N LYS A 4 -21.13 20.63 6.23
CA LYS A 4 -19.68 20.82 6.19
C LYS A 4 -19.01 19.53 5.69
N ARG A 5 -18.10 19.65 4.71
CA ARG A 5 -17.29 18.52 4.22
C ARG A 5 -16.42 17.96 5.34
N LYS A 6 -16.44 16.64 5.52
CA LYS A 6 -15.71 15.90 6.54
C LYS A 6 -15.05 14.67 5.92
N ILE A 7 -13.88 14.32 6.43
CA ILE A 7 -13.14 13.12 6.05
C ILE A 7 -12.78 12.36 7.33
N GLY A 8 -13.16 11.09 7.40
CA GLY A 8 -12.71 10.14 8.41
C GLY A 8 -11.53 9.35 7.86
N TRP A 9 -10.50 9.11 8.67
CA TRP A 9 -9.29 8.44 8.24
C TRP A 9 -9.14 7.09 8.96
N GLN A 10 -8.73 6.08 8.21
CA GLN A 10 -8.48 4.73 8.71
C GLN A 10 -7.14 4.24 8.14
N LYS A 11 -6.29 3.63 8.96
CA LYS A 11 -5.06 2.99 8.47
C LYS A 11 -5.41 1.80 7.60
N TYR A 12 -4.73 1.66 6.47
CA TYR A 12 -4.98 0.54 5.56
C TYR A 12 -4.47 -0.79 6.12
N GLU A 13 -3.41 -0.76 6.92
CA GLU A 13 -2.89 -1.90 7.68
C GLU A 13 -4.01 -2.59 8.46
N ASP A 14 -4.83 -1.82 9.20
CA ASP A 14 -5.97 -2.34 9.96
C ASP A 14 -7.05 -3.00 9.07
N VAL A 15 -7.16 -2.57 7.81
CA VAL A 15 -8.10 -3.15 6.83
C VAL A 15 -7.56 -4.48 6.33
N LEU A 16 -6.28 -4.53 5.99
CA LEU A 16 -5.60 -5.76 5.58
C LEU A 16 -5.64 -6.78 6.72
N GLU A 17 -5.27 -6.42 7.94
CA GLU A 17 -5.28 -7.33 9.10
C GLU A 17 -6.64 -7.99 9.33
N ARG A 18 -7.74 -7.28 9.06
CA ARG A 18 -9.10 -7.84 9.16
C ARG A 18 -9.43 -8.85 8.08
N GLN A 19 -8.85 -8.73 6.89
CA GLN A 19 -8.94 -9.75 5.84
C GLN A 19 -8.02 -10.94 6.15
N LEU A 20 -6.93 -10.69 6.87
CA LEU A 20 -5.87 -11.63 7.24
C LEU A 20 -6.14 -12.43 8.52
N LYS A 21 -7.39 -12.59 8.93
CA LYS A 21 -7.76 -13.30 10.18
C LYS A 21 -7.24 -14.74 10.30
N SER A 22 -6.60 -15.30 9.27
CA SER A 22 -5.82 -16.53 9.38
C SER A 22 -4.45 -16.26 10.03
N PRO A 23 -4.15 -16.84 11.22
CA PRO A 23 -2.85 -16.71 11.88
C PRO A 23 -1.64 -17.07 11.00
N MET A 24 -1.86 -17.95 10.01
CA MET A 24 -0.84 -18.37 9.05
C MET A 24 -0.43 -17.22 8.11
N MET A 25 -1.40 -16.43 7.62
CA MET A 25 -1.14 -15.37 6.64
C MET A 25 -0.36 -14.20 7.26
N ARG A 26 -0.55 -13.95 8.55
CA ARG A 26 0.22 -12.95 9.30
C ARG A 26 1.70 -13.30 9.39
N ILE A 27 2.02 -14.58 9.63
CA ILE A 27 3.41 -15.07 9.66
C ILE A 27 4.04 -14.90 8.28
N PHE A 28 3.32 -15.26 7.22
CA PHE A 28 3.83 -15.13 5.85
C PHE A 28 4.03 -13.69 5.40
N LEU A 29 3.14 -12.76 5.76
CA LEU A 29 3.34 -11.35 5.45
C LEU A 29 4.58 -10.77 6.11
N ASN A 30 4.82 -11.08 7.38
CA ASN A 30 6.03 -10.65 8.06
C ASN A 30 7.27 -11.19 7.36
N GLN A 31 7.25 -12.46 6.93
CA GLN A 31 8.35 -13.05 6.16
C GLN A 31 8.56 -12.38 4.79
N ILE A 32 7.49 -12.03 4.07
CA ILE A 32 7.59 -11.32 2.78
C ILE A 32 8.14 -9.91 2.98
N ILE A 33 7.63 -9.18 3.98
CA ILE A 33 8.10 -7.83 4.32
C ILE A 33 9.58 -7.85 4.72
N GLU A 34 9.98 -8.82 5.54
CA GLU A 34 11.38 -9.03 5.93
C GLU A 34 12.25 -9.37 4.71
N ALA A 35 11.82 -10.32 3.87
CA ALA A 35 12.56 -10.71 2.67
C ALA A 35 12.77 -9.52 1.71
N GLN A 36 11.74 -8.71 1.46
CA GLN A 36 11.84 -7.51 0.61
C GLN A 36 12.75 -6.43 1.20
N GLN A 37 12.80 -6.30 2.54
CA GLN A 37 13.72 -5.36 3.20
C GLN A 37 15.19 -5.79 3.10
N TYR A 38 15.47 -7.09 3.13
CA TYR A 38 16.83 -7.61 2.90
C TYR A 38 17.28 -7.45 1.44
N SER A 39 16.38 -7.60 0.46
CA SER A 39 16.70 -7.43 -0.96
C SER A 39 17.10 -5.99 -1.34
N GLN A 40 16.54 -4.98 -0.66
CA GLN A 40 16.86 -3.56 -0.93
C GLN A 40 18.17 -3.09 -0.29
N ALA A 41 18.79 -3.89 0.59
CA ALA A 41 20.07 -3.56 1.22
C ALA A 41 21.29 -4.01 0.39
N ASP A 42 21.09 -4.80 -0.67
CA ASP A 42 22.13 -5.37 -1.53
C ASP A 42 21.92 -4.93 -3.00
N ASP A 43 21.76 -3.62 -3.21
CA ASP A 43 21.63 -2.96 -4.52
C ASP A 43 22.95 -3.03 -5.32
N ASN A 44 23.37 -4.22 -5.75
CA ASN A 44 24.47 -4.38 -6.71
C ASN A 44 24.43 -5.66 -7.57
N GLN A 45 23.28 -6.27 -7.84
CA GLN A 45 23.16 -7.11 -9.04
C GLN A 45 21.71 -7.44 -9.48
N GLU A 46 21.41 -6.90 -10.66
CA GLU A 46 20.63 -7.46 -11.78
C GLU A 46 19.17 -7.92 -11.57
N GLU A 47 18.28 -7.22 -12.29
CA GLU A 47 16.91 -7.63 -12.60
C GLU A 47 16.86 -9.09 -13.06
N SER A 48 16.05 -9.93 -12.41
CA SER A 48 15.67 -11.23 -12.96
C SER A 48 14.19 -11.23 -13.33
N TYR A 49 13.96 -10.96 -14.62
CA TYR A 49 12.77 -11.39 -15.34
C TYR A 49 12.61 -12.91 -15.20
N PHE A 50 11.37 -13.32 -14.98
CA PHE A 50 10.90 -14.70 -14.93
C PHE A 50 11.46 -15.51 -16.12
N ASP A 51 12.42 -16.41 -15.88
CA ASP A 51 12.76 -17.46 -16.85
C ASP A 51 12.75 -18.83 -16.17
N GLN A 52 12.07 -19.75 -16.83
CA GLN A 52 11.67 -21.05 -16.32
C GLN A 52 12.57 -22.09 -16.97
N GLU A 53 13.76 -22.34 -16.43
CA GLU A 53 14.53 -23.53 -16.82
C GLU A 53 15.16 -24.25 -15.63
N LYS A 54 14.86 -25.56 -15.56
CA LYS A 54 15.42 -26.53 -14.62
C LYS A 54 16.87 -26.82 -14.99
N GLY A 55 17.78 -26.88 -14.02
CA GLY A 55 19.01 -27.66 -14.23
C GLY A 55 20.24 -27.41 -13.34
N SER A 56 20.14 -27.84 -12.09
CA SER A 56 21.21 -28.50 -11.31
C SER A 56 22.40 -27.71 -10.72
N ASN A 57 22.47 -27.86 -9.39
CA ASN A 57 23.65 -27.99 -8.51
C ASN A 57 24.44 -26.74 -8.13
N SER A 58 24.05 -26.12 -7.01
CA SER A 58 24.96 -25.77 -5.89
C SER A 58 24.20 -25.46 -4.60
N LYS A 59 24.20 -26.41 -3.64
CA LYS A 59 23.97 -26.24 -2.18
C LYS A 59 23.12 -25.04 -1.75
N GLU A 60 21.84 -25.17 -2.00
CA GLU A 60 20.80 -24.27 -1.50
C GLU A 60 20.52 -24.62 -0.02
N GLU A 61 20.72 -23.68 0.91
CA GLU A 61 19.68 -23.51 1.94
C GLU A 61 18.54 -22.81 1.23
N ASP A 62 17.84 -23.59 0.41
CA ASP A 62 16.70 -23.13 -0.37
C ASP A 62 15.64 -22.80 0.69
N LEU A 63 15.55 -21.53 1.03
CA LEU A 63 14.37 -20.97 1.68
C LEU A 63 13.23 -21.17 0.68
N MET A 64 12.69 -22.39 0.65
CA MET A 64 11.45 -22.73 -0.04
C MET A 64 10.37 -21.88 0.61
N LEU A 65 10.22 -20.65 0.12
CA LEU A 65 9.03 -19.86 0.36
C LEU A 65 7.89 -20.71 -0.22
N PRO A 66 6.93 -21.16 0.60
CA PRO A 66 5.80 -21.88 0.06
C PRO A 66 5.14 -20.98 -0.98
N ILE A 67 5.02 -21.49 -2.22
CA ILE A 67 4.31 -20.82 -3.30
C ILE A 67 2.84 -20.81 -2.91
N ILE A 68 2.44 -19.80 -2.16
CA ILE A 68 1.04 -19.55 -1.86
C ILE A 68 0.48 -18.88 -3.11
N PRO A 69 -0.64 -19.37 -3.68
CA PRO A 69 -1.37 -18.64 -4.71
C PRO A 69 -2.02 -17.42 -4.07
N ILE A 70 -1.21 -16.39 -3.85
CA ILE A 70 -1.63 -15.06 -3.48
C ILE A 70 -2.16 -14.42 -4.77
N SER A 71 -3.32 -13.77 -4.71
CA SER A 71 -3.80 -13.01 -5.87
C SER A 71 -2.82 -11.88 -6.17
N ASP A 72 -2.58 -11.57 -7.46
CA ASP A 72 -1.72 -10.47 -7.86
C ASP A 72 -2.12 -9.14 -7.21
N GLU A 73 -3.43 -8.94 -7.00
CA GLU A 73 -4.00 -7.79 -6.29
C GLU A 73 -3.51 -7.67 -4.85
N PHE A 74 -3.37 -8.80 -4.15
CA PHE A 74 -2.88 -8.81 -2.78
C PHE A 74 -1.38 -8.57 -2.70
N ALA A 75 -0.59 -9.12 -3.63
CA ALA A 75 0.85 -8.87 -3.69
C ALA A 75 1.14 -7.37 -3.93
N GLN A 76 0.35 -6.73 -4.79
CA GLN A 76 0.41 -5.29 -5.03
C GLN A 76 0.03 -4.49 -3.77
N ASP A 77 -1.07 -4.84 -3.10
CA ASP A 77 -1.48 -4.16 -1.87
C ASP A 77 -0.46 -4.32 -0.74
N ALA A 78 0.20 -5.48 -0.62
CA ALA A 78 1.27 -5.70 0.35
C ALA A 78 2.51 -4.84 0.03
N ALA A 79 2.89 -4.73 -1.25
CA ALA A 79 3.97 -3.86 -1.69
C ALA A 79 3.66 -2.37 -1.45
N LEU A 80 2.39 -1.96 -1.55
CA LEU A 80 1.98 -0.58 -1.24
C LEU A 80 2.17 -0.27 0.24
N VAL A 81 1.74 -1.17 1.14
CA VAL A 81 1.89 -0.97 2.59
C VAL A 81 3.34 -1.08 3.05
N SER A 82 4.16 -1.90 2.39
CA SER A 82 5.59 -1.95 2.70
C SER A 82 6.30 -0.66 2.30
N ASN A 83 5.89 0.03 1.24
CA ASN A 83 6.59 1.23 0.75
C ASN A 83 6.01 2.55 1.28
N PHE A 84 4.71 2.63 1.58
CA PHE A 84 4.01 3.87 1.92
C PHE A 84 3.23 3.77 3.23
N ASP A 85 3.00 4.92 3.89
CA ASP A 85 2.03 5.00 4.98
C ASP A 85 0.62 5.10 4.36
N CYS A 86 -0.08 3.98 4.32
CA CYS A 86 -1.33 3.82 3.57
C CYS A 86 -2.57 4.13 4.42
N TRP A 87 -3.45 4.98 3.89
CA TRP A 87 -4.68 5.43 4.53
C TRP A 87 -5.90 5.36 3.62
N VAL A 88 -7.05 5.10 4.22
CA VAL A 88 -8.36 5.19 3.56
C VAL A 88 -9.11 6.41 4.10
N GLY A 89 -9.48 7.31 3.20
CA GLY A 89 -10.32 8.47 3.48
C GLY A 89 -11.79 8.16 3.20
N HIS A 90 -12.65 8.32 4.22
CA HIS A 90 -14.10 8.17 4.15
C HIS A 90 -14.75 9.55 4.16
N THR A 91 -15.42 9.94 3.07
CA THR A 91 -16.00 11.28 2.90
C THR A 91 -17.52 11.27 3.11
N ASN A 92 -18.07 12.39 3.57
CA ASN A 92 -19.52 12.63 3.58
C ASN A 92 -20.02 13.39 2.34
N PHE A 93 -19.20 13.46 1.30
CA PHE A 93 -19.46 14.19 0.06
C PHE A 93 -18.88 13.43 -1.14
N ASP A 94 -19.43 13.67 -2.31
CA ASP A 94 -18.99 13.04 -3.56
C ASP A 94 -17.57 13.43 -3.92
N ILE A 95 -16.75 12.43 -4.24
CA ILE A 95 -15.43 12.63 -4.81
C ILE A 95 -15.59 12.93 -6.29
N THR A 96 -15.80 14.21 -6.61
CA THR A 96 -15.88 14.69 -7.99
C THR A 96 -14.50 14.67 -8.67
N PRO A 97 -14.42 14.71 -10.01
CA PRO A 97 -13.14 14.79 -10.71
C PRO A 97 -12.27 15.97 -10.27
N SER A 98 -12.89 17.10 -9.89
CA SER A 98 -12.18 18.26 -9.34
C SER A 98 -11.56 17.96 -7.98
N ILE A 99 -12.26 17.25 -7.10
CA ILE A 99 -11.74 16.82 -5.79
C ILE A 99 -10.61 15.82 -5.99
N LEU A 100 -10.79 14.84 -6.89
CA LEU A 100 -9.76 13.86 -7.20
C LEU A 100 -8.46 14.51 -7.69
N LYS A 101 -8.57 15.51 -8.58
CA LYS A 101 -7.42 16.31 -9.02
C LYS A 101 -6.71 17.00 -7.86
N LYS A 102 -7.47 17.63 -6.95
CA LYS A 102 -6.90 18.27 -5.75
C LYS A 102 -6.20 17.27 -4.82
N LEU A 103 -6.75 16.06 -4.68
CA LEU A 103 -6.11 14.98 -3.92
C LEU A 103 -4.77 14.62 -4.56
N ASN A 104 -4.73 14.44 -5.88
CA ASN A 104 -3.51 14.08 -6.62
C ASN A 104 -2.42 15.16 -6.59
N GLU A 105 -2.81 16.43 -6.52
CA GLU A 105 -1.89 17.58 -6.43
C GLU A 105 -1.45 17.89 -4.98
N THR A 106 -1.78 17.05 -4.01
CA THR A 106 -1.38 17.26 -2.62
C THR A 106 0.01 16.68 -2.37
N GLU A 107 0.91 17.55 -1.92
CA GLU A 107 2.28 17.17 -1.55
C GLU A 107 2.31 16.07 -0.49
N GLY A 108 3.19 15.09 -0.70
CA GLY A 108 3.36 13.92 0.14
C GLY A 108 2.42 12.74 -0.18
N ILE A 109 1.42 12.93 -1.06
CA ILE A 109 0.62 11.82 -1.59
C ILE A 109 1.31 11.29 -2.85
N GLU A 110 1.79 10.05 -2.79
CA GLU A 110 2.47 9.38 -3.90
C GLU A 110 1.56 8.40 -4.62
N VAL A 111 0.63 7.79 -3.88
CA VAL A 111 -0.34 6.85 -4.42
C VAL A 111 -1.74 7.37 -4.14
N LEU A 112 -2.60 7.36 -5.15
CA LEU A 112 -4.02 7.73 -5.02
C LEU A 112 -4.87 6.74 -5.82
N ARG A 113 -5.82 6.09 -5.15
CA ARG A 113 -6.78 5.16 -5.78
C ARG A 113 -8.20 5.51 -5.33
N LEU A 114 -9.10 5.73 -6.28
CA LEU A 114 -10.51 5.92 -5.98
C LEU A 114 -11.15 4.55 -5.70
N VAL A 115 -11.66 4.33 -4.49
CA VAL A 115 -12.26 3.06 -4.08
C VAL A 115 -13.76 3.06 -4.34
N SER A 116 -14.42 4.18 -4.09
CA SER A 116 -15.85 4.37 -4.35
C SER A 116 -16.19 5.87 -4.41
N ARG A 117 -17.44 6.22 -4.72
CA ARG A 117 -17.92 7.61 -4.75
C ARG A 117 -17.61 8.44 -3.48
N TYR A 118 -17.48 7.77 -2.33
CA TYR A 118 -17.25 8.41 -1.02
C TYR A 118 -15.98 7.91 -0.32
N ARG A 119 -15.15 7.10 -0.99
CA ARG A 119 -13.93 6.56 -0.39
C ARG A 119 -12.78 6.58 -1.37
N PHE A 120 -11.63 6.99 -0.87
CA PHE A 120 -10.38 6.98 -1.60
C PHE A 120 -9.27 6.42 -0.72
N PHE A 121 -8.27 5.86 -1.37
CA PHE A 121 -7.06 5.34 -0.77
C PHE A 121 -5.90 6.26 -1.12
N ILE A 122 -5.04 6.53 -0.15
CA ILE A 122 -3.80 7.28 -0.35
C ILE A 122 -2.62 6.52 0.24
N GLY A 123 -1.49 6.55 -0.45
CA GLY A 123 -0.19 6.20 0.08
C GLY A 123 0.60 7.49 0.32
N VAL A 124 0.98 7.73 1.56
CA VAL A 124 1.84 8.87 1.93
C VAL A 124 3.28 8.40 1.92
N GLY A 125 4.14 9.17 1.24
CA GLY A 125 5.58 8.90 1.21
C GLY A 125 6.18 8.88 2.61
N ARG A 126 7.10 7.96 2.89
CA ARG A 126 7.70 7.78 4.24
C ARG A 126 8.43 9.02 4.77
N MET A 127 8.86 9.92 3.88
CA MET A 127 9.51 11.19 4.24
C MET A 127 8.51 12.30 4.62
N PHE A 128 7.21 12.05 4.49
CA PHE A 128 6.15 13.00 4.82
C PHE A 128 5.38 12.55 6.05
N ASP A 129 5.08 13.49 6.95
CA ASP A 129 4.20 13.23 8.09
C ASP A 129 2.73 13.31 7.65
N PHE A 130 1.99 12.20 7.79
CA PHE A 130 0.56 12.12 7.50
C PHE A 130 -0.25 13.23 8.17
N LYS A 131 0.11 13.66 9.38
CA LYS A 131 -0.62 14.74 10.07
C LYS A 131 -0.57 16.06 9.29
N ASN A 132 0.58 16.37 8.69
CA ASN A 132 0.78 17.56 7.88
C ASN A 132 0.10 17.42 6.51
N VAL A 133 0.26 16.27 5.85
CA VAL A 133 -0.39 15.96 4.57
C VAL A 133 -1.91 16.06 4.69
N ARG A 134 -2.48 15.42 5.72
CA ARG A 134 -3.91 15.49 6.04
C ARG A 134 -4.39 16.92 6.22
N LYS A 135 -3.67 17.74 7.00
CA LYS A 135 -4.07 19.13 7.26
C LYS A 135 -4.04 19.96 5.97
N ASN A 136 -3.03 19.77 5.13
CA ASN A 136 -2.92 20.43 3.83
C ASN A 136 -4.08 20.03 2.91
N LEU A 137 -4.33 18.73 2.79
CA LEU A 137 -5.42 18.16 2.00
C LEU A 137 -6.78 18.70 2.45
N GLU A 138 -7.09 18.65 3.75
CA GLU A 138 -8.36 19.12 4.28
C GLU A 138 -8.56 20.62 4.05
N ASN A 139 -7.48 21.41 4.04
CA ASN A 139 -7.55 22.83 3.72
C ASN A 139 -7.82 23.10 2.22
N LYS A 140 -7.26 22.30 1.31
CA LYS A 140 -7.53 22.40 -0.15
C LYS A 140 -8.97 22.01 -0.53
N LEU A 141 -9.62 21.18 0.29
CA LEU A 141 -10.96 20.63 0.05
C LEU A 141 -12.10 21.36 0.77
N LYS A 142 -11.79 22.28 1.70
CA LYS A 142 -12.75 23.26 2.21
C LYS A 142 -13.34 24.09 1.06
#